data_AF-A0A1U8B5G9-F1
#
_entry.id   AF-A0A1U8B5G9-F1
#
_cell.length_a   1.000
_cell.length_b   1.000
_cell.length_c   1.000
_cell.angle_alpha   90.00
_cell.angle_beta   90.00
_cell.angle_gamma   90.00
#
_symmetry.space_group_name_H-M   'P 1'
#
loop_
_entity.id
_entity.type
_entity.pdbx_description
1 polymer ?
#
loop_
_entity_poly.entity_id
_entity_poly.type
_entity_poly.pdbx_seq_one_letter_code
_entity_poly.pdbx_strand_id
1 'polypeptide(L)'
;MWSVGTPTDSFYEVRAECTDDVPKTRFKIKGGKTLSERRWHAAFSPEGHLDISKTLSRIYRGGIHPSIRGEVWEFLLGCYDPESTFEEREEIRQRRRVKYAMWKEECRQMDPVVGSGRIITAPLITEDGEPIQDPLVLLEANPDKGSASTTEENCDGSVSNESHDTTLDSASSNASESVNKPKGEVIREKKIIQWKLTLHQIGLDVVRTDRTLVFYEKQENLSKLWDILAVYAWLDKDVGYCQGMSDLCSPMIILLENEADAFWCFERLMRKL
;
A
#
# COMPACT_ATOMS: atom_id res chain seq x y z
N MET A 1 -11.57 17.28 -27.36
CA MET A 1 -11.39 16.67 -28.69
C MET A 1 -10.00 16.05 -28.69
N TRP A 2 -9.89 14.76 -28.35
CA TRP A 2 -8.57 14.11 -28.16
C TRP A 2 -7.89 13.88 -29.51
N SER A 3 -6.64 14.32 -29.65
CA SER A 3 -5.90 14.27 -30.92
C SER A 3 -5.50 12.85 -31.28
N VAL A 4 -5.91 12.41 -32.47
CA VAL A 4 -5.45 11.14 -33.05
C VAL A 4 -3.93 11.17 -33.15
N GLY A 5 -3.26 10.09 -32.72
CA GLY A 5 -1.80 9.97 -32.78
C GLY A 5 -1.06 10.33 -31.50
N THR A 6 -1.75 10.84 -30.45
CA THR A 6 -1.14 11.07 -29.14
C THR A 6 -0.57 9.76 -28.57
N PRO A 7 0.71 9.74 -28.16
CA PRO A 7 1.31 8.63 -27.43
C PRO A 7 0.53 8.31 -26.15
N THR A 8 0.34 7.04 -25.80
CA THR A 8 -0.44 6.70 -24.60
C THR A 8 0.29 6.96 -23.28
N ASP A 9 1.62 7.08 -23.32
CA ASP A 9 2.49 7.40 -22.19
C ASP A 9 2.41 8.87 -21.79
N SER A 10 1.95 9.78 -22.67
CA SER A 10 1.74 11.20 -22.32
C SER A 10 0.68 11.43 -21.24
N PHE A 11 -0.05 10.39 -20.83
CA PHE A 11 -1.01 10.42 -19.74
C PHE A 11 -0.38 10.12 -18.37
N TYR A 12 0.89 9.71 -18.36
CA TYR A 12 1.65 9.47 -17.15
C TYR A 12 2.88 10.38 -17.18
N GLU A 13 2.86 11.39 -16.33
CA GLU A 13 3.91 12.40 -16.30
C GLU A 13 5.23 11.78 -15.81
N VAL A 14 6.28 11.98 -16.60
CA VAL A 14 7.65 11.55 -16.31
C VAL A 14 8.43 12.76 -15.80
N ARG A 15 9.27 12.55 -14.79
CA ARG A 15 10.15 13.59 -14.25
C ARG A 15 11.04 14.16 -15.33
N ALA A 16 11.25 15.48 -15.32
CA ALA A 16 11.97 16.19 -16.38
C ALA A 16 13.37 15.60 -16.61
N GLU A 17 14.07 15.27 -15.53
CA GLU A 17 15.40 14.67 -15.53
C GLU A 17 15.45 13.23 -16.06
N CYS A 18 14.32 12.52 -16.16
CA CYS A 18 14.24 11.14 -16.64
C CYS A 18 13.66 11.03 -18.06
N THR A 19 13.29 12.14 -18.69
CA THR A 19 12.57 12.13 -19.99
C THR A 19 13.34 11.44 -21.11
N ASP A 20 14.67 11.53 -21.11
CA ASP A 20 15.53 10.89 -22.11
C ASP A 20 15.78 9.39 -21.83
N ASP A 21 15.63 8.96 -20.57
CA ASP A 21 15.86 7.58 -20.14
C ASP A 21 14.64 6.68 -20.29
N VAL A 22 13.43 7.26 -20.38
CA VAL A 22 12.19 6.49 -20.50
C VAL A 22 11.96 6.03 -21.95
N PRO A 23 11.77 4.71 -22.19
CA PRO A 23 11.47 4.21 -23.52
C PRO A 23 10.17 4.80 -24.08
N LYS A 24 10.24 5.34 -25.30
CA LYS A 24 9.05 5.88 -25.99
C LYS A 24 8.08 4.76 -26.33
N THR A 25 6.80 4.93 -25.98
CA THR A 25 5.80 3.91 -26.29
C THR A 25 5.57 3.74 -27.79
N ARG A 26 5.36 2.49 -28.22
CA ARG A 26 4.88 2.16 -29.56
C ARG A 26 3.35 2.26 -29.66
N PHE A 27 2.65 2.39 -28.54
CA PHE A 27 1.19 2.48 -28.48
C PHE A 27 0.72 3.93 -28.64
N LYS A 28 -0.06 4.18 -29.70
CA LYS A 28 -0.63 5.49 -30.00
C LYS A 28 -2.14 5.39 -30.05
N ILE A 29 -2.82 6.43 -29.60
CA ILE A 29 -4.28 6.53 -29.68
C ILE A 29 -4.67 6.63 -31.15
N LYS A 30 -5.42 5.63 -31.64
CA LYS A 30 -5.87 5.55 -33.03
C LYS A 30 -7.37 5.81 -33.10
N GLY A 31 -7.75 6.91 -33.75
CA GLY A 31 -9.15 7.26 -34.00
C GLY A 31 -9.90 6.09 -34.64
N GLY A 32 -11.08 5.76 -34.08
CA GLY A 32 -11.92 4.67 -34.56
C GLY A 32 -11.44 3.24 -34.25
N LYS A 33 -10.19 3.05 -33.77
CA LYS A 33 -9.63 1.74 -33.40
C LYS A 33 -9.50 1.57 -31.89
N THR A 34 -8.87 2.51 -31.19
CA THR A 34 -8.71 2.47 -29.74
C THR A 34 -10.07 2.53 -29.05
N LEU A 35 -10.27 1.73 -27.99
CA LEU A 35 -11.49 1.78 -27.19
C LEU A 35 -11.56 3.14 -26.48
N SER A 36 -12.40 4.03 -27.00
CA SER A 36 -12.70 5.33 -26.42
C SER A 36 -13.74 5.21 -25.31
N GLU A 37 -13.74 6.14 -24.37
CA GLU A 37 -14.77 6.30 -23.33
C GLU A 37 -16.21 6.20 -23.86
N ARG A 38 -16.55 6.96 -24.92
CA ARG A 38 -17.88 6.89 -25.54
C ARG A 38 -18.29 5.47 -25.96
N ARG A 39 -17.33 4.68 -26.48
CA ARG A 39 -17.58 3.31 -26.93
C ARG A 39 -17.58 2.31 -25.79
N TRP A 40 -16.86 2.60 -24.71
CA TRP A 40 -16.90 1.86 -23.46
C TRP A 40 -18.29 1.95 -22.84
N HIS A 41 -18.79 3.17 -22.62
CA HIS A 41 -20.14 3.37 -22.09
C HIS A 41 -21.25 2.78 -22.98
N ALA A 42 -21.09 2.87 -24.31
CA ALA A 42 -22.02 2.26 -25.26
C ALA A 42 -21.92 0.72 -25.36
N ALA A 43 -20.97 0.08 -24.67
CA ALA A 43 -20.85 -1.38 -24.62
C ALA A 43 -21.73 -2.02 -23.53
N PHE A 44 -22.32 -1.21 -22.66
CA PHE A 44 -23.19 -1.67 -21.59
C PHE A 44 -24.66 -1.67 -22.02
N SER A 45 -25.44 -2.63 -21.49
CA SER A 45 -26.90 -2.59 -21.53
C SER A 45 -27.45 -1.50 -20.57
N PRO A 46 -28.74 -1.12 -20.67
CA PRO A 46 -29.36 -0.20 -19.72
C PRO A 46 -29.26 -0.66 -18.25
N GLU A 47 -29.28 -1.97 -18.02
CA GLU A 47 -29.15 -2.61 -16.69
C GLU A 47 -27.68 -2.70 -16.23
N GLY A 48 -26.72 -2.56 -17.15
CA GLY A 48 -25.30 -2.53 -16.87
C GLY A 48 -24.52 -3.80 -17.23
N HIS A 49 -25.10 -4.72 -18.00
CA HIS A 49 -24.37 -5.88 -18.52
C HIS A 49 -23.38 -5.44 -19.60
N LEU A 50 -22.14 -5.91 -19.53
CA LEU A 50 -21.08 -5.56 -20.48
C LEU A 50 -21.04 -6.56 -21.63
N ASP A 51 -21.12 -6.08 -22.88
CA ASP A 51 -20.75 -6.88 -24.05
C ASP A 51 -19.23 -7.10 -24.08
N ILE A 52 -18.76 -8.06 -23.29
CA ILE A 52 -17.34 -8.35 -23.09
C ILE A 52 -16.69 -8.85 -24.39
N SER A 53 -17.41 -9.62 -25.19
CA SER A 53 -16.91 -10.18 -26.46
C SER A 53 -16.55 -9.07 -27.45
N LYS A 54 -17.46 -8.12 -27.69
CA LYS A 54 -17.17 -6.97 -28.57
C LYS A 54 -16.10 -6.06 -27.98
N THR A 55 -16.09 -5.89 -26.66
CA THR A 55 -15.10 -5.08 -25.94
C THR A 55 -13.70 -5.65 -26.10
N LEU A 56 -13.48 -6.92 -25.78
CA LEU A 56 -12.20 -7.61 -25.93
C LEU A 56 -11.68 -7.56 -27.37
N SER A 57 -12.57 -7.77 -28.35
CA SER A 57 -12.23 -7.70 -29.78
C SER A 57 -11.67 -6.33 -30.19
N ARG A 58 -12.12 -5.24 -29.54
CA ARG A 58 -11.58 -3.89 -29.76
C ARG A 58 -10.29 -3.66 -29.00
N ILE A 59 -10.23 -4.08 -27.74
CA ILE A 59 -9.02 -3.96 -26.91
C ILE A 59 -7.84 -4.65 -27.62
N TYR A 60 -8.04 -5.86 -28.13
CA TYR A 60 -7.02 -6.60 -28.87
C TYR A 60 -6.52 -5.85 -30.12
N ARG A 61 -7.42 -5.21 -30.89
CA ARG A 61 -7.06 -4.54 -32.16
C ARG A 61 -6.51 -3.13 -31.99
N GLY A 62 -6.90 -2.42 -30.92
CA GLY A 62 -6.70 -0.98 -30.80
C GLY A 62 -6.22 -0.49 -29.45
N GLY A 63 -6.16 -1.35 -28.43
CA GLY A 63 -5.86 -0.98 -27.06
C GLY A 63 -6.98 -0.20 -26.37
N ILE A 64 -6.70 0.24 -25.15
CA ILE A 64 -7.61 0.98 -24.27
C ILE A 64 -7.14 2.43 -24.19
N HIS A 65 -8.07 3.38 -24.33
CA HIS A 65 -7.77 4.78 -24.10
C HIS A 65 -7.39 5.00 -22.63
N PRO A 66 -6.31 5.74 -22.31
CA PRO A 66 -5.81 5.84 -20.93
C PRO A 66 -6.85 6.28 -19.89
N SER A 67 -7.76 7.19 -20.26
CA SER A 67 -8.79 7.72 -19.36
C SER A 67 -9.80 6.70 -18.81
N ILE A 68 -9.92 5.52 -19.44
CA ILE A 68 -10.85 4.46 -19.01
C ILE A 68 -10.12 3.18 -18.61
N ARG A 69 -8.79 3.21 -18.49
CA ARG A 69 -8.01 2.00 -18.17
C ARG A 69 -8.39 1.42 -16.82
N GLY A 70 -8.59 2.26 -15.80
CA GLY A 70 -9.02 1.83 -14.47
C GLY A 70 -10.30 1.00 -14.54
N GLU A 71 -11.38 1.59 -15.04
CA GLU A 71 -12.68 0.92 -15.17
C GLU A 71 -12.61 -0.38 -16.01
N VAL A 72 -11.90 -0.33 -17.14
CA VAL A 72 -11.78 -1.51 -18.01
C VAL A 72 -10.99 -2.63 -17.32
N TRP A 73 -9.94 -2.30 -16.57
CA TRP A 73 -9.10 -3.28 -15.88
C TRP A 73 -9.85 -4.00 -14.76
N GLU A 74 -10.82 -3.34 -14.10
CA GLU A 74 -11.69 -4.02 -13.14
C GLU A 74 -12.44 -5.21 -13.78
N PHE A 75 -12.83 -5.13 -15.05
CA PHE A 75 -13.41 -6.28 -15.76
C PHE A 75 -12.35 -7.28 -16.24
N LEU A 76 -11.22 -6.82 -16.80
CA LEU A 76 -10.18 -7.71 -17.33
C LEU A 76 -9.52 -8.57 -16.24
N LEU A 77 -9.36 -8.00 -15.05
CA LEU A 77 -8.82 -8.70 -13.88
C LEU A 77 -9.88 -9.59 -13.21
N GLY A 78 -11.15 -9.48 -13.58
CA GLY A 78 -12.25 -10.25 -13.00
C GLY A 78 -12.68 -9.71 -11.64
N CYS A 79 -12.48 -8.43 -11.37
CA CYS A 79 -13.08 -7.75 -10.23
C CYS A 79 -14.60 -7.67 -10.40
N TYR A 80 -15.07 -7.52 -11.63
CA TYR A 80 -16.49 -7.55 -11.97
C TYR A 80 -16.82 -8.61 -13.02
N ASP A 81 -17.98 -9.24 -12.86
CA ASP A 81 -18.55 -10.13 -13.86
C ASP A 81 -19.17 -9.28 -14.99
N PRO A 82 -18.90 -9.55 -16.27
CA PRO A 82 -19.60 -8.89 -17.38
C PRO A 82 -21.13 -8.98 -17.30
N GLU A 83 -21.66 -10.05 -16.71
CA GLU A 83 -23.10 -10.26 -16.52
C GLU A 83 -23.63 -9.61 -15.21
N SER A 84 -22.82 -8.83 -14.51
CA SER A 84 -23.31 -8.03 -13.37
C SER A 84 -24.04 -6.76 -13.83
N THR A 85 -24.97 -6.29 -13.02
CA THR A 85 -25.64 -5.00 -13.16
C THR A 85 -24.81 -3.85 -12.58
N PHE A 86 -25.21 -2.60 -12.83
CA PHE A 86 -24.58 -1.44 -12.18
C PHE A 86 -24.71 -1.47 -10.65
N GLU A 87 -25.89 -1.85 -10.13
CA GLU A 87 -26.19 -1.89 -8.70
C GLU A 87 -25.35 -2.96 -7.99
N GLU A 88 -25.29 -4.18 -8.53
CA GLU A 88 -24.47 -5.25 -7.98
C GLU A 88 -22.98 -4.88 -7.91
N ARG A 89 -22.46 -4.19 -8.94
CA ARG A 89 -21.06 -3.73 -8.92
C ARG A 89 -20.81 -2.68 -7.86
N GLU A 90 -21.76 -1.77 -7.63
CA GLU A 90 -21.66 -0.78 -6.57
C GLU A 90 -21.70 -1.45 -5.19
N GLU A 91 -22.58 -2.43 -4.97
CA GLU A 91 -22.59 -3.22 -3.73
C GLU A 91 -21.27 -3.98 -3.53
N ILE A 92 -20.74 -4.58 -4.60
CA ILE A 92 -19.44 -5.25 -4.57
C ILE A 92 -18.34 -4.28 -4.16
N ARG A 93 -18.32 -3.08 -4.75
CA ARG A 93 -17.35 -2.02 -4.44
C ARG A 93 -17.42 -1.61 -2.98
N GLN A 94 -18.62 -1.31 -2.47
CA GLN A 94 -18.80 -0.89 -1.08
C GLN A 94 -18.38 -1.98 -0.10
N ARG A 95 -18.81 -3.22 -0.32
CA ARG A 95 -18.42 -4.37 0.51
C ARG A 95 -16.91 -4.59 0.52
N ARG A 96 -16.27 -4.45 -0.64
CA ARG A 96 -14.82 -4.57 -0.81
C ARG A 96 -14.05 -3.48 -0.09
N ARG A 97 -14.50 -2.23 -0.17
CA ARG A 97 -13.93 -1.08 0.53
C ARG A 97 -13.99 -1.26 2.05
N VAL A 98 -15.16 -1.65 2.57
CA VAL A 98 -15.32 -1.96 4.00
C VAL A 98 -14.40 -3.09 4.42
N LYS A 99 -14.36 -4.19 3.65
CA LYS A 99 -13.52 -5.34 3.96
C LYS A 99 -12.03 -5.01 3.96
N TYR A 100 -11.57 -4.24 2.98
CA TYR A 100 -10.19 -3.77 2.94
C TYR A 100 -9.86 -2.87 4.13
N ALA A 101 -10.75 -1.93 4.48
CA ALA A 101 -10.56 -1.07 5.65
C ALA A 101 -10.46 -1.87 6.95
N MET A 102 -11.25 -2.93 7.12
CA MET A 102 -11.16 -3.83 8.27
C MET A 102 -9.80 -4.56 8.33
N TRP A 103 -9.29 -5.03 7.20
CA TRP A 103 -7.98 -5.69 7.14
C TRP A 103 -6.83 -4.72 7.40
N LYS A 104 -6.92 -3.51 6.85
CA LYS A 104 -5.97 -2.43 7.12
C LYS A 104 -5.97 -2.05 8.60
N GLU A 105 -7.14 -2.01 9.24
CA GLU A 105 -7.29 -1.82 10.68
C GLU A 105 -6.59 -2.91 11.48
N GLU A 106 -6.81 -4.18 11.14
CA GLU A 106 -6.16 -5.31 11.81
C GLU A 106 -4.63 -5.21 11.70
N CYS A 107 -4.12 -4.87 10.52
CA CYS A 107 -2.70 -4.64 10.29
C CYS A 107 -2.19 -3.47 11.15
N ARG A 108 -2.95 -2.37 11.24
CA ARG A 108 -2.59 -1.20 12.05
C ARG A 108 -2.53 -1.48 13.54
N GLN A 109 -3.38 -2.37 14.05
CA GLN A 109 -3.33 -2.81 15.46
C GLN A 109 -2.07 -3.62 15.77
N MET A 110 -1.53 -4.33 14.78
CA MET A 110 -0.29 -5.10 14.92
C MET A 110 0.94 -4.21 14.72
N ASP A 111 0.89 -3.30 13.77
CA ASP A 111 1.93 -2.31 13.47
C ASP A 111 1.33 -0.92 13.16
N PRO A 112 1.49 0.09 14.05
CA PRO A 112 0.86 1.40 13.90
C PRO A 112 1.26 2.18 12.64
N VAL A 113 2.32 1.80 11.94
CA VAL A 113 2.72 2.47 10.70
C VAL A 113 1.74 2.19 9.57
N VAL A 114 1.06 1.04 9.57
CA VAL A 114 0.05 0.71 8.55
C VAL A 114 -1.09 1.72 8.55
N GLY A 115 -1.28 2.41 7.44
CA GLY A 115 -2.27 3.47 7.29
C GLY A 115 -1.90 4.83 7.90
N SER A 116 -0.66 5.00 8.39
CA SER A 116 -0.19 6.28 8.94
C SER A 116 0.27 7.28 7.88
N GLY A 117 0.40 6.86 6.62
CA GLY A 117 1.03 7.65 5.55
C GLY A 117 2.56 7.56 5.53
N ARG A 118 3.14 6.81 6.47
CA ARG A 118 4.60 6.62 6.61
C ARG A 118 5.02 5.27 6.04
N ILE A 119 6.31 5.17 5.73
CA ILE A 119 6.94 3.97 5.16
C ILE A 119 8.15 3.66 6.03
N ILE A 120 8.31 2.39 6.37
CA ILE A 120 9.47 1.90 7.11
C ILE A 120 10.46 1.31 6.12
N THR A 121 11.74 1.68 6.22
CA THR A 121 12.82 1.09 5.41
C THR A 121 13.84 0.33 6.25
N ALA A 122 13.84 0.52 7.57
CA ALA A 122 14.67 -0.23 8.49
C ALA A 122 13.87 -1.32 9.24
N PRO A 123 14.48 -2.48 9.56
CA PRO A 123 13.81 -3.48 10.38
C PRO A 123 13.49 -2.91 11.78
N LEU A 124 12.23 -3.01 12.22
CA LEU A 124 11.80 -2.53 13.53
C LEU A 124 11.95 -3.57 14.65
N ILE A 125 12.02 -4.85 14.30
CA ILE A 125 12.11 -5.97 15.22
C ILE A 125 13.23 -6.93 14.83
N THR A 126 13.79 -7.64 15.81
CA THR A 126 14.71 -8.76 15.59
C THR A 126 13.96 -10.02 15.14
N GLU A 127 14.68 -11.05 14.73
CA GLU A 127 14.11 -12.37 14.39
C GLU A 127 13.34 -13.01 15.57
N ASP A 128 13.71 -12.64 16.80
CA ASP A 128 13.06 -13.10 18.04
C ASP A 128 11.80 -12.28 18.39
N GLY A 129 11.50 -11.22 17.64
CA GLY A 129 10.33 -10.35 17.86
C GLY A 129 10.57 -9.18 18.81
N GLU A 130 11.82 -8.98 19.26
CA GLU A 130 12.17 -7.89 20.16
C GLU A 130 12.36 -6.56 19.39
N PRO A 131 11.89 -5.41 19.92
CA PRO A 131 12.09 -4.12 19.27
C PRO A 131 13.58 -3.76 19.13
N ILE A 132 13.98 -3.29 17.94
CA ILE A 132 15.33 -2.79 17.72
C ILE A 132 15.46 -1.40 18.35
N GLN A 133 16.44 -1.24 19.26
CA GLN A 133 16.70 0.02 20.00
C GLN A 133 17.67 0.97 19.29
N ASP A 134 17.92 0.74 18.00
CA ASP A 134 18.81 1.61 17.22
C ASP A 134 18.20 3.02 17.05
N PRO A 135 18.95 4.10 17.33
CA PRO A 135 18.44 5.47 17.24
C PRO A 135 17.86 5.85 15.88
N LEU A 136 18.39 5.33 14.77
CA LEU A 136 17.91 5.58 13.41
C LEU A 136 16.56 4.88 13.17
N VAL A 137 16.44 3.66 13.67
CA VAL A 137 15.21 2.85 13.61
C VAL A 137 14.10 3.48 14.46
N LEU A 138 14.44 4.01 15.64
CA LEU A 138 13.50 4.68 16.53
C LEU A 138 12.96 6.00 15.93
N LEU A 139 13.79 6.72 15.16
CA LEU A 139 13.36 7.91 14.41
C LEU A 139 12.38 7.55 13.28
N GLU A 140 12.62 6.44 12.57
CA GLU A 140 11.66 5.91 11.59
C GLU A 140 10.38 5.37 12.26
N ALA A 141 10.45 4.83 13.46
CA ALA A 141 9.26 4.37 14.18
C ALA A 141 8.44 5.53 14.78
N ASN A 142 9.07 6.56 15.36
CA ASN A 142 8.42 7.67 16.07
C ASN A 142 9.19 9.02 15.96
N PRO A 143 8.94 9.83 14.93
CA PRO A 143 9.61 11.11 14.72
C PRO A 143 9.08 12.21 15.65
N ASP A 144 7.85 12.09 16.17
CA ASP A 144 7.20 13.11 17.01
C ASP A 144 7.80 13.24 18.43
N LYS A 145 8.69 12.32 18.82
CA LYS A 145 9.48 12.46 20.07
C LYS A 145 10.84 13.15 19.86
N GLY A 146 11.19 13.52 18.63
CA GLY A 146 12.50 14.06 18.27
C GLY A 146 12.67 15.59 18.42
N SER A 147 11.64 16.33 18.80
CA SER A 147 11.75 17.78 19.04
C SER A 147 11.74 18.12 20.54
N ALA A 148 12.80 17.71 21.24
CA ALA A 148 13.21 18.39 22.47
C ALA A 148 14.39 19.31 22.10
N SER A 149 14.08 20.56 21.75
CA SER A 149 15.11 21.60 21.62
C SER A 149 15.73 21.86 22.99
N THR A 150 17.02 21.58 23.05
CA THR A 150 18.05 22.26 23.86
C THR A 150 17.70 23.70 24.28
N THR A 151 17.70 23.95 25.59
CA THR A 151 18.26 25.19 26.16
C THR A 151 19.01 24.81 27.43
N GLU A 152 20.33 24.91 27.35
CA GLU A 152 21.25 24.85 28.48
C GLU A 152 21.17 26.14 29.32
N GLU A 153 21.25 25.91 30.64
CA GLU A 153 21.86 26.73 31.69
C GLU A 153 21.43 28.20 31.91
N ASN A 154 20.89 28.47 33.11
CA ASN A 154 21.67 29.25 34.06
C ASN A 154 21.26 28.96 35.52
N CYS A 155 22.29 28.92 36.36
CA CYS A 155 22.31 28.65 37.79
C CYS A 155 22.02 29.90 38.63
N ASP A 156 21.26 29.75 39.73
CA ASP A 156 21.55 30.47 40.97
C ASP A 156 20.99 29.72 42.18
N GLY A 157 21.75 29.73 43.27
CA GLY A 157 21.51 28.94 44.47
C GLY A 157 20.63 29.63 45.49
N SER A 158 19.87 28.85 46.27
CA SER A 158 19.57 29.20 47.66
C SER A 158 19.22 27.95 48.47
N VAL A 159 19.78 27.93 49.68
CA VAL A 159 19.70 26.90 50.71
C VAL A 159 18.34 26.91 51.41
N SER A 160 17.77 25.74 51.72
CA SER A 160 17.12 25.47 53.03
C SER A 160 16.91 23.98 53.26
N ASN A 161 17.26 23.57 54.48
CA ASN A 161 17.10 22.24 55.07
C ASN A 161 15.61 21.85 55.20
N GLU A 162 15.31 20.55 55.15
CA GLU A 162 14.88 19.78 56.34
C GLU A 162 14.69 18.28 56.04
N SER A 163 15.23 17.51 56.98
CA SER A 163 15.07 16.10 57.35
C SER A 163 13.81 15.34 56.91
N HIS A 164 13.98 14.07 56.49
CA HIS A 164 13.51 12.92 57.29
C HIS A 164 14.12 11.57 56.84
N ASP A 165 14.56 10.84 57.85
CA ASP A 165 15.10 9.48 57.90
C ASP A 165 14.02 8.42 57.65
N THR A 166 14.31 7.38 56.86
CA THR A 166 14.24 5.96 57.30
C THR A 166 14.63 5.00 56.18
N THR A 167 15.56 4.12 56.54
CA THR A 167 15.96 2.89 55.87
C THR A 167 14.78 1.93 55.68
N LEU A 168 14.81 1.12 54.61
CA LEU A 168 14.30 -0.25 54.60
C LEU A 168 14.80 -0.98 53.36
N ASP A 169 15.70 -1.93 53.60
CA ASP A 169 16.08 -3.02 52.70
C ASP A 169 14.85 -3.81 52.25
N SER A 170 14.82 -4.24 50.99
CA SER A 170 14.42 -5.62 50.64
C SER A 170 14.77 -5.94 49.20
N ALA A 171 15.59 -6.97 49.08
CA ALA A 171 16.05 -7.57 47.84
C ALA A 171 14.92 -8.28 47.07
N SER A 172 15.08 -8.27 45.75
CA SER A 172 14.84 -9.33 44.78
C SER A 172 13.82 -10.42 45.13
N SER A 173 12.75 -10.44 44.35
CA SER A 173 12.43 -11.61 43.51
C SER A 173 11.21 -11.29 42.66
N ASN A 174 11.37 -11.17 41.35
CA ASN A 174 10.31 -11.57 40.44
C ASN A 174 10.94 -12.46 39.37
N ALA A 175 10.78 -13.76 39.65
CA ALA A 175 11.03 -14.85 38.74
C ALA A 175 10.19 -14.66 37.47
N SER A 176 10.79 -15.03 36.34
CA SER A 176 10.18 -15.20 35.04
C SER A 176 8.90 -16.03 35.12
N GLU A 177 7.75 -15.38 34.99
CA GLU A 177 6.46 -16.04 34.80
C GLU A 177 6.33 -16.41 33.31
N SER A 178 6.77 -17.61 32.95
CA SER A 178 6.47 -18.21 31.65
C SER A 178 4.99 -18.61 31.63
N VAL A 179 4.13 -17.66 31.24
CA VAL A 179 2.70 -17.90 31.01
C VAL A 179 2.56 -18.92 29.87
N ASN A 180 1.92 -20.06 30.16
CA ASN A 180 1.54 -21.07 29.17
C ASN A 180 0.49 -20.47 28.21
N LYS A 181 0.93 -19.73 27.19
CA LYS A 181 0.04 -19.19 26.14
C LYS A 181 -0.63 -20.34 25.38
N PRO A 182 -1.95 -20.26 25.09
CA PRO A 182 -2.64 -21.27 24.28
C PRO A 182 -1.99 -21.40 22.90
N LYS A 183 -1.91 -22.63 22.38
CA LYS A 183 -1.19 -22.98 21.13
C LYS A 183 -1.56 -22.08 19.93
N GLY A 184 -2.80 -21.59 19.88
CA GLY A 184 -3.27 -20.67 18.85
C GLY A 184 -2.67 -19.26 18.91
N GLU A 185 -2.43 -18.73 20.11
CA GLU A 185 -1.82 -17.40 20.30
C GLU A 185 -0.34 -17.41 19.91
N VAL A 186 0.39 -18.47 20.26
CA VAL A 186 1.80 -18.63 19.89
C VAL A 186 1.97 -18.69 18.37
N ILE A 187 1.06 -19.36 17.66
CA ILE A 187 1.07 -19.42 16.19
C ILE A 187 0.79 -18.04 15.59
N ARG A 188 -0.14 -17.27 16.17
CA ARG A 188 -0.45 -15.91 15.71
C ARG A 188 0.73 -14.97 15.93
N GLU A 189 1.36 -15.01 17.10
CA GLU A 189 2.53 -14.19 17.46
C GLU A 189 3.70 -14.43 16.49
N LYS A 190 4.02 -15.69 16.20
CA LYS A 190 5.04 -16.02 15.19
C LYS A 190 4.71 -15.48 13.79
N LYS A 191 3.43 -15.50 13.40
CA LYS A 191 2.99 -14.93 12.11
C LYS A 191 3.13 -13.41 12.09
N ILE A 192 2.83 -12.73 13.19
CA ILE A 192 2.99 -11.28 13.31
C ILE A 192 4.46 -10.90 13.18
N ILE A 193 5.36 -11.61 13.87
CA ILE A 193 6.81 -11.39 13.78
C ILE A 193 7.27 -11.57 12.34
N GLN A 194 6.92 -12.69 11.69
CA GLN A 194 7.31 -12.94 10.30
C GLN A 194 6.80 -11.84 9.36
N TRP A 195 5.54 -11.43 9.50
CA TRP A 195 4.97 -10.35 8.68
C TRP A 195 5.68 -9.02 8.93
N LYS A 196 5.94 -8.64 10.18
CA LYS A 196 6.70 -7.42 10.52
C LYS A 196 8.10 -7.41 9.93
N LEU A 197 8.78 -8.56 9.90
CA LEU A 197 10.08 -8.70 9.24
C LEU A 197 9.99 -8.42 7.73
N THR A 198 8.84 -8.61 7.08
CA THR A 198 8.67 -8.27 5.64
C THR A 198 8.44 -6.78 5.38
N LEU A 199 7.96 -6.01 6.36
CA LEU A 199 7.52 -4.62 6.14
C LEU A 199 8.63 -3.67 5.66
N HIS A 200 9.84 -3.83 6.18
CA HIS A 200 10.98 -3.02 5.75
C HIS A 200 11.41 -3.36 4.32
N GLN A 201 11.37 -4.64 3.93
CA GLN A 201 11.67 -5.06 2.56
C GLN A 201 10.64 -4.48 1.57
N ILE A 202 9.35 -4.46 1.95
CA ILE A 202 8.31 -3.78 1.18
C ILE A 202 8.63 -2.29 1.05
N GLY A 203 9.04 -1.62 2.13
CA GLY A 203 9.39 -0.20 2.09
C GLY A 203 10.57 0.11 1.18
N LEU A 204 11.64 -0.68 1.26
CA LEU A 204 12.78 -0.57 0.34
C LEU A 204 12.35 -0.73 -1.12
N ASP A 205 11.41 -1.63 -1.40
CA ASP A 205 10.88 -1.90 -2.73
C ASP A 205 9.96 -0.78 -3.24
N VAL A 206 9.13 -0.21 -2.37
CA VAL A 206 8.27 0.94 -2.67
C VAL A 206 9.10 2.17 -3.03
N VAL A 207 10.14 2.49 -2.26
CA VAL A 207 10.99 3.68 -2.51
C VAL A 207 11.74 3.59 -3.85
N ARG A 208 12.00 2.38 -4.35
CA ARG A 208 12.63 2.14 -5.66
C ARG A 208 11.65 1.98 -6.83
N THR A 209 10.35 1.89 -6.58
CA THR A 209 9.35 1.59 -7.62
C THR A 209 9.09 2.82 -8.49
N ASP A 210 9.14 2.65 -9.82
CA ASP A 210 8.77 3.63 -10.86
C ASP A 210 9.21 5.09 -10.58
N ARG A 211 10.44 5.28 -10.09
CA ARG A 211 10.98 6.59 -9.67
C ARG A 211 11.02 7.65 -10.78
N THR A 212 10.89 7.25 -12.03
CA THR A 212 10.82 8.16 -13.18
C THR A 212 9.46 8.85 -13.29
N LEU A 213 8.40 8.34 -12.64
CA LEU A 213 7.06 8.90 -12.69
C LEU A 213 6.88 10.01 -11.64
N VAL A 214 6.33 11.15 -12.07
CA VAL A 214 5.94 12.26 -11.19
C VAL A 214 4.90 11.80 -10.15
N PHE A 215 4.10 10.78 -10.51
CA PHE A 215 3.10 10.19 -9.62
C PHE A 215 3.66 9.81 -8.24
N TYR A 216 4.88 9.28 -8.17
CA TYR A 216 5.52 8.84 -6.93
C TYR A 216 6.31 9.93 -6.19
N GLU A 217 6.28 11.18 -6.65
CA GLU A 217 6.78 12.32 -5.84
C GLU A 217 5.88 12.60 -4.64
N LYS A 218 4.59 12.25 -4.74
CA LYS A 218 3.64 12.42 -3.65
C LYS A 218 3.80 11.28 -2.65
N GLN A 219 4.14 11.62 -1.42
CA GLN A 219 4.25 10.67 -0.30
C GLN A 219 2.95 9.84 -0.14
N GLU A 220 1.79 10.44 -0.39
CA GLU A 220 0.48 9.76 -0.34
C GLU A 220 0.38 8.56 -1.29
N ASN A 221 1.00 8.63 -2.47
CA ASN A 221 0.97 7.55 -3.45
C ASN A 221 1.95 6.42 -3.08
N LEU A 222 3.11 6.79 -2.53
CA LEU A 222 4.07 5.81 -2.00
C LEU A 222 3.48 5.09 -0.78
N SER A 223 2.86 5.82 0.14
CA SER A 223 2.22 5.22 1.32
C SER A 223 1.05 4.32 0.94
N LYS A 224 0.27 4.71 -0.08
CA LYS A 224 -0.81 3.87 -0.63
C LYS A 224 -0.26 2.55 -1.17
N LEU A 225 0.85 2.58 -1.92
CA LEU A 225 1.51 1.37 -2.43
C LEU A 225 1.98 0.48 -1.28
N TRP A 226 2.64 1.07 -0.29
CA TRP A 226 3.15 0.34 0.86
C TRP A 226 2.03 -0.30 1.69
N ASP A 227 0.94 0.44 1.97
CA ASP A 227 -0.22 -0.07 2.71
C ASP A 227 -0.88 -1.27 2.01
N ILE A 228 -1.09 -1.18 0.69
CA ILE A 228 -1.69 -2.28 -0.10
C ILE A 228 -0.82 -3.54 0.00
N LEU A 229 0.50 -3.40 -0.16
CA LEU A 229 1.44 -4.52 -0.11
C LEU A 229 1.55 -5.11 1.31
N ALA A 230 1.57 -4.26 2.33
CA ALA A 230 1.60 -4.69 3.73
C ALA A 230 0.35 -5.48 4.10
N VAL A 231 -0.83 -4.99 3.70
CA VAL A 231 -2.11 -5.69 3.90
C VAL A 231 -2.16 -6.99 3.11
N TYR A 232 -1.70 -7.00 1.86
CA TYR A 232 -1.65 -8.22 1.05
C TYR A 232 -0.75 -9.30 1.68
N ALA A 233 0.46 -8.92 2.11
CA ALA A 233 1.42 -9.83 2.73
C ALA A 233 0.90 -10.47 4.03
N TRP A 234 -0.02 -9.81 4.74
CA TRP A 234 -0.69 -10.39 5.90
C TRP A 234 -1.76 -11.43 5.53
N LEU A 235 -2.46 -11.18 4.42
CA LEU A 235 -3.61 -11.98 3.99
C LEU A 235 -3.22 -13.26 3.27
N ASP A 236 -2.29 -13.17 2.32
CA ASP A 236 -1.78 -14.32 1.58
C ASP A 236 -0.53 -14.86 2.24
N LYS A 237 -0.71 -15.87 3.10
CA LYS A 237 0.36 -16.41 3.96
C LYS A 237 1.25 -17.42 3.24
N ASP A 238 0.80 -17.93 2.10
CA ASP A 238 1.56 -18.91 1.32
C ASP A 238 2.57 -18.19 0.43
N VAL A 239 2.19 -17.03 -0.12
CA VAL A 239 3.07 -16.19 -0.94
C VAL A 239 3.77 -15.11 -0.11
N GLY A 240 3.07 -14.48 0.83
CA GLY A 240 3.55 -13.33 1.58
C GLY A 240 3.88 -12.15 0.65
N TYR A 241 5.06 -11.56 0.84
CA TYR A 241 5.64 -10.59 -0.08
C TYR A 241 6.86 -11.16 -0.79
N CYS A 242 6.88 -11.03 -2.11
CA CYS A 242 8.00 -11.39 -2.96
C CYS A 242 8.49 -10.16 -3.74
N GLN A 243 9.80 -10.10 -3.97
CA GLN A 243 10.43 -9.03 -4.73
C GLN A 243 9.77 -8.89 -6.12
N GLY A 244 9.39 -7.66 -6.48
CA GLY A 244 8.71 -7.33 -7.74
C GLY A 244 7.20 -7.19 -7.63
N MET A 245 6.59 -7.58 -6.50
CA MET A 245 5.17 -7.32 -6.26
C MET A 245 4.83 -5.82 -6.21
N SER A 246 5.78 -4.95 -5.84
CA SER A 246 5.59 -3.50 -5.92
C SER A 246 5.43 -3.01 -7.35
N ASP A 247 6.22 -3.54 -8.28
CA ASP A 247 6.15 -3.21 -9.71
C ASP A 247 4.83 -3.71 -10.34
N LEU A 248 4.28 -4.83 -9.83
CA LEU A 248 2.96 -5.33 -10.24
C LEU A 248 1.81 -4.51 -9.67
N CYS A 249 1.96 -4.00 -8.43
CA CYS A 249 0.94 -3.19 -7.77
C CYS A 249 0.94 -1.73 -8.26
N SER A 250 2.08 -1.22 -8.75
CA SER A 250 2.22 0.17 -9.20
C SER A 250 1.18 0.59 -10.26
N PRO A 251 0.94 -0.19 -11.33
CA PRO A 251 -0.11 0.13 -12.29
C PRO A 251 -1.52 0.20 -11.66
N MET A 252 -1.81 -0.58 -10.60
CA MET A 252 -3.14 -0.55 -9.96
C MET A 252 -3.39 0.79 -9.28
N ILE A 253 -2.41 1.32 -8.56
CA ILE A 253 -2.55 2.58 -7.84
C ILE A 253 -2.54 3.80 -8.77
N ILE A 254 -1.84 3.69 -9.91
CA ILE A 254 -1.84 4.73 -10.94
C ILE A 254 -3.20 4.80 -11.66
N LEU A 255 -3.84 3.64 -11.86
CA LEU A 255 -5.09 3.53 -12.62
C LEU A 255 -6.35 3.72 -11.77
N LEU A 256 -6.29 3.44 -10.46
CA LEU A 256 -7.43 3.43 -9.56
C LEU A 256 -7.20 4.42 -8.42
N GLU A 257 -8.08 5.42 -8.33
CA GLU A 257 -7.96 6.49 -7.33
C GLU A 257 -8.14 5.97 -5.90
N ASN A 258 -9.08 5.04 -5.70
CA ASN A 258 -9.35 4.47 -4.39
C ASN A 258 -8.39 3.32 -4.06
N GLU A 259 -7.77 3.39 -2.89
CA GLU A 259 -6.81 2.39 -2.41
C GLU A 259 -7.40 0.97 -2.34
N ALA A 260 -8.64 0.82 -1.88
CA ALA A 260 -9.25 -0.49 -1.77
C ALA A 260 -9.51 -1.11 -3.14
N ASP A 261 -9.96 -0.31 -4.10
CA ASP A 261 -10.22 -0.79 -5.46
C ASP A 261 -8.91 -1.24 -6.12
N ALA A 262 -7.82 -0.50 -5.90
CA ALA A 262 -6.47 -0.89 -6.31
C ALA A 262 -6.02 -2.19 -5.64
N PHE A 263 -6.23 -2.34 -4.32
CA PHE A 263 -5.96 -3.58 -3.59
C PHE A 263 -6.67 -4.78 -4.20
N TRP A 264 -7.97 -4.67 -4.51
CA TRP A 264 -8.73 -5.79 -5.05
C TRP A 264 -8.32 -6.13 -6.48
N CYS A 265 -7.94 -5.15 -7.29
CA CYS A 265 -7.37 -5.42 -8.61
C CYS A 265 -6.01 -6.11 -8.51
N PHE A 266 -5.15 -5.67 -7.59
CA PHE A 266 -3.87 -6.32 -7.30
C PHE A 266 -4.07 -7.76 -6.79
N GLU A 267 -4.99 -7.98 -5.87
CA GLU A 267 -5.29 -9.31 -5.33
C GLU A 267 -5.76 -10.28 -6.42
N ARG A 268 -6.60 -9.81 -7.34
CA ARG A 268 -7.06 -10.59 -8.50
C ARG A 268 -5.94 -10.88 -9.49
N LEU A 269 -5.01 -9.95 -9.67
CA LEU A 269 -3.81 -10.17 -10.48
C LEU A 269 -2.95 -11.28 -9.87
N MET A 270 -2.65 -11.19 -8.57
CA MET A 270 -1.81 -12.16 -7.87
C MET A 270 -2.41 -13.58 -7.88
N ARG A 271 -3.74 -13.72 -7.78
CA ARG A 271 -4.40 -15.03 -7.90
C ARG A 271 -4.27 -15.70 -9.27
N LYS A 272 -3.92 -14.96 -10.31
CA LYS A 272 -3.82 -15.46 -11.69
C LYS A 272 -2.39 -15.79 -12.11
N LEU A 273 -1.40 -15.45 -11.28
CA LEU A 273 0.02 -15.77 -11.48
C LEU A 273 0.32 -17.14 -10.86
#